data_AF-A0A949GAB6-F1
#
_entry.id   AF-A0A949GAB6-F1
#
_cell.length_a   1.000
_cell.length_b   1.000
_cell.length_c   1.000
_cell.angle_alpha   90.00
_cell.angle_beta   90.00
_cell.angle_gamma   90.00
#
_symmetry.space_group_name_H-M   'P 1'
#
loop_
_entity.id
_entity.type
_entity.pdbx_description
1 polymer ?
#
loop_
_entity_poly.entity_id
_entity_poly.type
_entity_poly.pdbx_seq_one_letter_code
_entity_poly.pdbx_strand_id
1 'polypeptide(L)'
;MSSKLQVILEPGIAQKLQFAINRTDGTYEDVEYLSTGDNFRAVTLLRTGKAKLVEVSENGSEGAVIPTAPTPAEWTVDGDGNIHFTVTSNGLTPEQWERHLESRGFRLSDYARNVLRRASEAATNGVAYHIVVRPGSKISSRDRITKKIRAHATEKGWKTPHWEVACLIRDTFTDEQLEKMGLWWIVTMHGPITDSGGDPNLLHSFRGGGGRWLVADCGRPDDEWGDRGGFAFVVPQVSPQN
;
A
#
# COMPACT_ATOMS: atom_id res chain seq x y z
N MET A 1 -16.44 30.93 17.56
CA MET A 1 -16.32 30.04 16.39
C MET A 1 -14.89 29.51 16.40
N SER A 2 -14.68 28.23 16.70
CA SER A 2 -13.33 27.64 16.75
C SER A 2 -12.96 27.21 15.33
N SER A 3 -11.99 27.89 14.72
CA SER A 3 -11.40 27.52 13.43
C SER A 3 -10.59 26.24 13.62
N LYS A 4 -11.05 25.13 13.03
CA LYS A 4 -10.25 23.90 12.96
C LYS A 4 -9.11 24.14 11.98
N LEU A 5 -7.87 24.17 12.48
CA LEU A 5 -6.68 24.15 11.65
C LEU A 5 -6.59 22.77 10.97
N GLN A 6 -6.53 22.75 9.64
CA GLN A 6 -6.19 21.55 8.88
C GLN A 6 -4.69 21.58 8.62
N VAL A 7 -3.95 20.67 9.25
CA VAL A 7 -2.53 20.46 8.97
C VAL A 7 -2.42 19.42 7.86
N ILE A 8 -1.80 19.79 6.75
CA ILE A 8 -1.45 18.87 5.68
C ILE A 8 -0.09 18.27 6.04
N LEU A 9 -0.10 17.04 6.54
CA LEU A 9 1.12 16.30 6.85
C LEU A 9 1.67 15.64 5.59
N GLU A 10 3.00 15.60 5.44
CA GLU A 10 3.62 14.80 4.38
C GLU A 10 3.23 13.31 4.52
N PRO A 11 3.02 12.58 3.42
CA PRO A 11 2.44 11.23 3.43
C PRO A 11 3.15 10.24 4.37
N GLY A 12 4.48 10.32 4.48
CA GLY A 12 5.27 9.45 5.38
C GLY A 12 5.11 9.80 6.87
N ILE A 13 4.87 11.08 7.19
CA ILE A 13 4.68 11.57 8.57
C ILE A 13 3.26 11.27 9.03
N ALA A 14 2.27 11.47 8.15
CA ALA A 14 0.86 11.19 8.43
C ALA A 14 0.62 9.71 8.80
N GLN A 15 1.27 8.78 8.09
CA GLN A 15 1.11 7.34 8.32
C GLN A 15 1.81 6.85 9.60
N LYS A 16 3.01 7.37 9.91
CA LYS A 16 3.72 7.05 11.15
C LYS A 16 2.98 7.58 12.38
N LEU A 17 2.41 8.78 12.27
CA LEU A 17 1.54 9.34 13.29
C LEU A 17 0.27 8.49 13.50
N GLN A 18 -0.34 8.00 12.41
CA GLN A 18 -1.49 7.11 12.49
C GLN A 18 -1.14 5.77 13.18
N PHE A 19 0.05 5.22 12.91
CA PHE A 19 0.54 4.00 13.57
C PHE A 19 0.71 4.20 15.08
N ALA A 20 1.33 5.30 15.50
CA ALA A 20 1.50 5.64 16.91
C ALA A 20 0.15 5.88 17.63
N ILE A 21 -0.83 6.47 16.94
CA ILE A 21 -2.16 6.76 17.51
C ILE A 21 -3.04 5.50 17.66
N ASN A 22 -2.87 4.51 16.78
CA ASN A 22 -3.62 3.25 16.84
C ASN A 22 -3.08 2.29 17.91
N ARG A 23 -1.87 2.55 18.42
CA ARG A 23 -1.29 1.87 19.57
C ARG A 23 -1.81 2.49 20.86
N THR A 24 -2.65 1.76 21.59
CA THR A 24 -3.20 2.22 22.88
C THR A 24 -2.18 2.17 24.03
N ASP A 25 -0.92 1.80 23.77
CA ASP A 25 0.13 1.52 24.75
C ASP A 25 1.31 2.53 24.72
N GLY A 26 1.16 3.66 24.01
CA GLY A 26 2.20 4.65 23.70
C GLY A 26 3.39 4.66 24.67
N THR A 27 4.57 4.33 24.14
CA THR A 27 5.81 4.16 24.92
C THR A 27 6.63 5.44 24.94
N TYR A 28 7.63 5.51 25.82
CA TYR A 28 8.58 6.63 25.88
C TYR A 28 9.40 6.78 24.58
N GLU A 29 9.71 5.66 23.92
CA GLU A 29 10.42 5.62 22.64
C GLU A 29 9.60 6.26 21.51
N ASP A 30 8.27 6.08 21.53
CA ASP A 30 7.36 6.71 20.56
C ASP A 30 7.35 8.24 20.71
N VAL A 31 7.44 8.74 21.96
CA VAL A 31 7.48 10.18 22.27
C VAL A 31 8.80 10.80 21.87
N GLU A 32 9.92 10.15 22.17
CA GLU A 32 11.26 10.61 21.80
C GLU A 32 11.43 10.68 20.28
N TYR A 33 10.95 9.65 19.55
CA TYR A 33 10.99 9.61 18.09
C TYR A 33 10.08 10.66 17.42
N LEU A 34 8.86 10.85 17.92
CA LEU A 34 7.94 11.88 17.39
C LEU A 34 8.40 13.31 17.70
N SER A 35 9.26 13.49 18.71
CA SER A 35 9.87 14.78 19.07
C SER A 35 11.16 15.08 18.30
N THR A 36 11.71 14.10 17.58
CA THR A 36 12.88 14.28 16.71
C THR A 36 12.45 14.68 15.30
N GLY A 37 12.17 15.96 15.11
CA GLY A 37 11.91 16.57 13.81
C GLY A 37 11.20 17.91 13.97
N ASP A 38 11.48 18.86 13.08
CA ASP A 38 11.02 20.26 13.18
C ASP A 38 9.49 20.45 13.12
N ASN A 39 8.70 19.37 13.06
CA ASN A 39 7.25 19.39 12.82
C ASN A 39 6.39 19.18 14.09
N PHE A 40 6.96 18.75 15.22
CA PHE A 40 6.21 18.56 16.47
C PHE A 40 7.00 19.08 17.68
N ARG A 41 6.46 20.10 18.37
CA ARG A 41 7.13 20.71 19.54
C ARG A 41 6.81 20.05 20.89
N ALA A 42 5.75 19.24 21.01
CA ALA A 42 5.46 18.51 22.24
C ALA A 42 4.51 17.32 22.02
N VAL A 43 4.83 16.18 22.62
CA VAL A 43 3.90 15.06 22.84
C VAL A 43 3.60 14.98 24.34
N THR A 44 2.33 15.03 24.75
CA THR A 44 1.96 14.91 26.17
C THR A 44 1.34 13.55 26.45
N LEU A 45 1.97 12.80 27.35
CA LEU A 45 1.43 11.58 27.95
C LEU A 45 0.40 11.94 29.02
N LEU A 46 -0.83 11.47 28.85
CA LEU A 46 -1.88 11.58 29.85
C LEU A 46 -1.74 10.46 30.88
N ARG A 47 -2.09 10.75 32.14
CA ARG A 47 -2.03 9.81 33.28
C ARG A 47 -2.80 8.49 33.07
N THR A 48 -3.64 8.40 32.04
CA THR A 48 -4.42 7.21 31.69
C THR A 48 -3.74 6.28 30.68
N GLY A 49 -2.44 6.48 30.37
CA GLY A 49 -1.74 5.72 29.32
C GLY A 49 -2.18 6.10 27.90
N LYS A 50 -2.73 7.31 27.72
CA LYS A 50 -3.15 7.84 26.42
C LYS A 50 -2.23 9.00 26.03
N ALA A 51 -1.75 9.03 24.80
CA ALA A 51 -1.00 10.18 24.29
C ALA A 51 -1.94 11.14 23.54
N LYS A 52 -1.72 12.44 23.69
CA LYS A 52 -2.34 13.49 22.86
C LYS A 52 -1.23 14.20 22.10
N LEU A 53 -1.31 14.22 20.76
CA LEU A 53 -0.51 15.15 19.97
C LEU A 53 -1.17 16.52 19.98
N VAL A 54 -0.36 17.54 20.29
CA VAL A 54 -0.78 18.93 20.29
C VAL A 54 0.22 19.69 19.43
N GLU A 55 -0.26 20.29 18.35
CA GLU A 55 0.53 21.26 17.61
C GLU A 55 0.54 22.57 18.42
N VAL A 56 1.73 23.04 18.81
CA VAL A 56 1.89 24.31 19.49
C VAL A 56 2.22 25.35 18.43
N SER A 57 1.23 26.16 18.06
CA SER A 57 1.48 27.36 17.24
C SER A 57 2.44 28.31 17.97
N GLU A 58 3.12 29.20 17.24
CA GLU A 58 4.06 30.19 17.81
C GLU A 58 3.48 31.04 18.95
N ASN A 59 2.15 31.06 19.08
CA ASN A 59 1.40 31.85 20.07
C ASN A 59 0.91 31.03 21.29
N GLY A 60 1.26 29.74 21.39
CA GLY A 60 0.97 28.92 22.57
C GLY A 60 -0.47 28.41 22.72
N SER A 61 -1.32 28.51 21.69
CA SER A 61 -2.69 27.96 21.75
C SER A 61 -2.72 26.48 21.37
N GLU A 62 -3.34 25.63 22.20
CA GLU A 62 -3.49 24.20 21.98
C GLU A 62 -4.66 23.86 21.01
N GLY A 63 -4.36 23.26 19.87
CA GLY A 63 -5.35 22.63 18.98
C GLY A 63 -5.25 21.11 19.02
N ALA A 64 -6.38 20.40 19.18
CA ALA A 64 -6.39 18.95 19.06
C ALA A 64 -6.29 18.56 17.58
N VAL A 65 -5.23 17.85 17.20
CA VAL A 65 -5.07 17.27 15.85
C VAL A 65 -5.77 15.91 15.83
N ILE A 66 -6.83 15.78 15.04
CA ILE A 66 -7.41 14.47 14.71
C ILE A 66 -6.77 14.05 13.39
N PRO A 67 -5.91 13.01 13.35
CA PRO A 67 -5.46 12.47 12.09
C PRO A 67 -6.68 11.98 11.33
N THR A 68 -6.90 12.55 10.16
CA THR A 68 -7.92 12.05 9.26
C THR A 68 -7.29 10.90 8.49
N ALA A 69 -7.99 9.77 8.38
CA ALA A 69 -7.55 8.64 7.56
C ALA A 69 -7.09 9.16 6.18
N PRO A 70 -6.04 8.57 5.56
CA PRO A 70 -5.56 9.03 4.27
C PRO A 70 -6.74 9.14 3.30
N THR A 71 -6.86 10.31 2.67
CA THR A 71 -7.83 10.58 1.61
C THR A 71 -7.80 9.40 0.64
N PRO A 72 -8.96 8.81 0.29
CA PRO A 72 -8.97 7.64 -0.58
C PRO A 72 -8.22 7.98 -1.87
N ALA A 73 -7.22 7.17 -2.24
CA ALA A 73 -6.51 7.39 -3.49
C ALA A 73 -7.53 7.40 -4.63
N GLU A 74 -7.59 8.52 -5.35
CA GLU A 74 -8.41 8.64 -6.54
C GLU A 74 -7.78 7.78 -7.64
N TRP A 75 -8.62 7.00 -8.33
CA TRP A 75 -8.20 6.22 -9.49
C TRP A 75 -8.93 6.73 -10.73
N THR A 76 -8.27 6.61 -11.88
CA THR A 76 -8.85 6.94 -13.18
C THR A 76 -8.89 5.71 -14.07
N VAL A 77 -9.70 5.76 -15.13
CA VAL A 77 -9.80 4.68 -16.13
C VAL A 77 -9.52 5.28 -17.50
N ASP A 78 -8.57 4.69 -18.24
CA ASP A 78 -8.24 5.14 -19.59
C ASP A 78 -9.18 4.57 -20.67
N GLY A 79 -8.99 4.99 -21.92
CA GLY A 79 -9.79 4.52 -23.06
C GLY A 79 -9.66 3.02 -23.36
N ASP A 80 -8.58 2.37 -22.91
CA ASP A 80 -8.34 0.93 -23.03
C ASP A 80 -8.98 0.15 -21.86
N GLY A 81 -9.57 0.86 -20.89
CA GLY A 81 -10.16 0.32 -19.67
C GLY A 81 -9.13 -0.07 -18.61
N ASN A 82 -7.90 0.44 -18.67
CA ASN A 82 -6.92 0.24 -17.60
C ASN A 82 -7.17 1.23 -16.46
N ILE A 83 -6.94 0.79 -15.24
CA ILE A 83 -7.12 1.61 -14.04
C ILE A 83 -5.77 2.19 -13.64
N HIS A 84 -5.72 3.48 -13.34
CA HIS A 84 -4.50 4.20 -12.98
C HIS A 84 -4.63 4.85 -11.62
N PHE A 85 -3.61 4.74 -10.79
CA PHE A 85 -3.50 5.44 -9.51
C PHE A 85 -2.04 5.55 -9.07
N THR A 86 -1.78 6.34 -8.04
CA THR A 86 -0.45 6.48 -7.45
C THR A 86 -0.45 5.95 -6.03
N VAL A 87 0.59 5.21 -5.65
CA VAL A 87 0.89 4.85 -4.27
C VAL A 87 2.29 5.31 -3.90
N THR A 88 2.50 5.74 -2.66
CA THR A 88 3.80 6.22 -2.19
C THR A 88 4.35 5.29 -1.13
N SER A 89 5.59 4.84 -1.30
CA SER A 89 6.24 3.98 -0.32
C SER A 89 6.52 4.70 0.99
N ASN A 90 6.48 3.94 2.09
CA ASN A 90 6.53 4.45 3.46
C ASN A 90 7.70 3.88 4.28
N GLY A 91 8.60 3.14 3.64
CA GLY A 91 9.79 2.58 4.26
C GLY A 91 9.53 1.38 5.18
N LEU A 92 8.33 0.79 5.17
CA LEU A 92 8.05 -0.39 5.99
C LEU A 92 8.79 -1.61 5.45
N THR A 93 9.56 -2.28 6.32
CA THR A 93 10.19 -3.58 6.00
C THR A 93 9.14 -4.67 5.82
N PRO A 94 9.49 -5.84 5.23
CA PRO A 94 8.56 -6.96 5.13
C PRO A 94 7.89 -7.35 6.46
N GLU A 95 8.65 -7.41 7.56
CA GLU A 95 8.14 -7.74 8.89
C GLU A 95 7.24 -6.64 9.46
N GLN A 96 7.52 -5.38 9.13
CA GLN A 96 6.68 -4.25 9.53
C GLN A 96 5.37 -4.23 8.74
N TRP A 97 5.39 -4.61 7.46
CA TRP A 97 4.18 -4.76 6.65
C TRP A 97 3.23 -5.81 7.21
N GLU A 98 3.74 -6.96 7.67
CA GLU A 98 2.92 -7.99 8.33
C GLU A 98 2.13 -7.37 9.50
N ARG A 99 2.82 -6.71 10.43
CA ARG A 99 2.21 -6.11 11.63
C ARG A 99 1.27 -4.96 11.30
N HIS A 100 1.67 -4.10 10.36
CA HIS A 100 0.90 -2.93 9.95
C HIS A 100 -0.45 -3.36 9.38
N LEU A 101 -0.45 -4.27 8.42
CA LEU A 101 -1.67 -4.77 7.78
C LEU A 101 -2.59 -5.47 8.80
N GLU A 102 -2.05 -6.33 9.66
CA GLU A 102 -2.83 -6.99 10.72
C GLU A 102 -3.45 -5.97 11.70
N SER A 103 -2.70 -4.93 12.09
CA SER A 103 -3.21 -3.87 12.97
C SER A 103 -4.39 -3.08 12.34
N ARG A 104 -4.47 -3.06 11.00
CA ARG A 104 -5.56 -2.46 10.23
C ARG A 104 -6.70 -3.43 9.91
N GLY A 105 -6.65 -4.65 10.45
CA GLY A 105 -7.68 -5.67 10.25
C GLY A 105 -7.57 -6.44 8.94
N PHE A 106 -6.46 -6.32 8.21
CA PHE A 106 -6.15 -7.18 7.08
C PHE A 106 -5.64 -8.54 7.55
N ARG A 107 -5.86 -9.56 6.74
CA ARG A 107 -5.36 -10.93 6.96
C ARG A 107 -4.26 -11.23 5.96
N LEU A 108 -3.21 -11.92 6.40
CA LEU A 108 -2.15 -12.39 5.53
C LEU A 108 -2.22 -13.92 5.46
N SER A 109 -2.18 -14.47 4.25
CA SER A 109 -1.96 -15.92 4.09
C SER A 109 -0.54 -16.31 4.49
N ASP A 110 -0.35 -17.57 4.86
CA ASP A 110 0.99 -18.09 5.19
C ASP A 110 1.95 -18.02 4.00
N TYR A 111 1.44 -18.19 2.77
CA TYR A 111 2.20 -17.98 1.54
C TYR A 111 2.63 -16.51 1.37
N ALA A 112 1.74 -15.55 1.64
CA ALA A 112 2.09 -14.14 1.56
C ALA A 112 3.18 -13.77 2.58
N ARG A 113 3.09 -14.27 3.82
CA ARG A 113 4.15 -14.10 4.84
C ARG A 113 5.47 -14.71 4.39
N ASN A 114 5.44 -15.91 3.80
CA ASN A 114 6.63 -16.58 3.29
C ASN A 114 7.30 -15.75 2.18
N VAL A 115 6.52 -15.23 1.24
CA VAL A 115 6.99 -14.35 0.16
C VAL A 115 7.61 -13.07 0.72
N LEU A 116 6.93 -12.39 1.65
CA LEU A 116 7.46 -11.16 2.27
C LEU A 116 8.81 -11.39 2.94
N ARG A 117 8.96 -12.46 3.73
CA ARG A 117 10.21 -12.80 4.42
C ARG A 117 11.36 -13.18 3.48
N ARG A 118 11.06 -13.49 2.22
CA ARG A 118 12.04 -13.84 1.18
C ARG A 118 12.28 -12.71 0.20
N ALA A 119 11.58 -11.58 0.35
CA ALA A 119 11.84 -10.39 -0.44
C ALA A 119 13.23 -9.85 -0.12
N SER A 120 14.13 -9.89 -1.11
CA SER A 120 15.53 -9.48 -0.94
C SER A 120 15.78 -8.00 -1.23
N GLU A 121 14.90 -7.38 -2.02
CA GLU A 121 14.98 -5.95 -2.33
C GLU A 121 14.55 -5.13 -1.10
N ALA A 122 15.36 -4.14 -0.74
CA ALA A 122 15.06 -3.25 0.38
C ALA A 122 13.78 -2.45 0.10
N ALA A 123 12.95 -2.28 1.13
CA ALA A 123 11.78 -1.41 1.06
C ALA A 123 12.20 0.02 0.67
N THR A 124 11.39 0.68 -0.14
CA THR A 124 11.66 2.07 -0.53
C THR A 124 10.90 3.02 0.38
N ASN A 125 11.33 4.29 0.42
CA ASN A 125 10.69 5.30 1.25
C ASN A 125 10.52 6.60 0.48
N GLY A 126 9.29 7.11 0.41
CA GLY A 126 8.96 8.34 -0.33
C GLY A 126 8.92 8.18 -1.84
N VAL A 127 9.05 6.98 -2.38
CA VAL A 127 8.97 6.73 -3.83
C VAL A 127 7.51 6.67 -4.25
N ALA A 128 7.12 7.54 -5.19
CA ALA A 128 5.82 7.49 -5.82
C ALA A 128 5.82 6.47 -6.98
N TYR A 129 5.00 5.44 -6.86
CA TYR A 129 4.74 4.48 -7.92
C TYR A 129 3.46 4.83 -8.66
N HIS A 130 3.58 5.08 -9.96
CA HIS A 130 2.44 5.25 -10.85
C HIS A 130 2.00 3.88 -11.34
N ILE A 131 0.88 3.40 -10.82
CA ILE A 131 0.40 2.05 -11.05
C ILE A 131 -0.62 2.06 -12.17
N VAL A 132 -0.45 1.13 -13.10
CA VAL A 132 -1.49 0.73 -14.05
C VAL A 132 -1.95 -0.68 -13.73
N VAL A 133 -3.27 -0.87 -13.64
CA VAL A 133 -3.90 -2.18 -13.47
C VAL A 133 -4.65 -2.52 -14.75
N ARG A 134 -4.25 -3.63 -15.39
CA ARG A 134 -4.98 -4.22 -16.51
C ARG A 134 -6.05 -5.18 -15.97
N PRO A 135 -7.36 -4.90 -16.11
CA PRO A 135 -8.38 -5.83 -15.66
C PRO A 135 -8.33 -7.14 -16.46
N GLY A 136 -8.51 -8.28 -15.79
CA GLY A 136 -8.53 -9.61 -16.40
C GLY A 136 -9.66 -9.77 -17.42
N SER A 137 -10.79 -9.10 -17.19
CA SER A 137 -11.92 -9.03 -18.13
C SER A 137 -11.59 -8.35 -19.46
N LYS A 138 -10.49 -7.58 -19.52
CA LYS A 138 -9.96 -6.95 -20.74
C LYS A 138 -8.88 -7.80 -21.44
N ILE A 139 -8.63 -9.02 -20.94
CA ILE A 139 -7.68 -9.98 -21.50
C ILE A 139 -8.47 -11.22 -21.92
N SER A 140 -8.24 -11.68 -23.16
CA SER A 140 -8.86 -12.90 -23.66
C SER A 140 -8.54 -14.08 -22.75
N SER A 141 -9.46 -15.03 -22.57
CA SER A 141 -9.23 -16.18 -21.67
C SER A 141 -7.96 -16.96 -22.03
N ARG A 142 -7.69 -17.14 -23.34
CA ARG A 142 -6.48 -17.83 -23.85
C ARG A 142 -5.19 -17.06 -23.67
N ASP A 143 -5.28 -15.76 -23.41
CA ASP A 143 -4.12 -14.90 -23.18
C ASP A 143 -3.91 -14.56 -21.70
N ARG A 144 -4.82 -15.01 -20.83
CA ARG A 144 -4.79 -14.72 -19.39
C ARG A 144 -3.90 -15.70 -18.62
N ILE A 145 -2.66 -15.82 -19.09
CA ILE A 145 -1.57 -16.56 -18.46
C ILE A 145 -0.40 -15.63 -18.17
N THR A 146 0.34 -15.89 -17.09
CA THR A 146 1.38 -14.99 -16.57
C THR A 146 2.35 -14.49 -17.65
N LYS A 147 2.86 -15.38 -18.50
CA LYS A 147 3.84 -15.02 -19.54
C LYS A 147 3.30 -14.02 -20.57
N LYS A 148 2.05 -14.20 -21.00
CA LYS A 148 1.42 -13.34 -22.01
C LYS A 148 1.03 -11.98 -21.41
N ILE A 149 0.59 -11.97 -20.16
CA ILE A 149 0.28 -10.73 -19.44
C ILE A 149 1.56 -9.88 -19.26
N ARG A 150 2.69 -10.51 -18.88
CA ARG A 150 4.00 -9.84 -18.80
C ARG A 150 4.52 -9.37 -20.16
N ALA A 151 4.32 -10.17 -21.21
CA ALA A 151 4.67 -9.77 -22.57
C ALA A 151 3.89 -8.52 -23.00
N HIS A 152 2.58 -8.50 -22.79
CA HIS A 152 1.74 -7.34 -23.08
C HIS A 152 2.17 -6.08 -22.31
N ALA A 153 2.47 -6.22 -21.01
CA ALA A 153 2.98 -5.11 -20.22
C ALA A 153 4.31 -4.57 -20.78
N THR A 154 5.19 -5.46 -21.23
CA THR A 154 6.47 -5.11 -21.86
C THR A 154 6.25 -4.34 -23.17
N GLU A 155 5.31 -4.79 -24.02
CA GLU A 155 4.92 -4.10 -25.26
C GLU A 155 4.38 -2.69 -25.01
N LYS A 156 3.64 -2.50 -23.90
CA LYS A 156 3.14 -1.20 -23.45
C LYS A 156 4.20 -0.34 -22.74
N GLY A 157 5.42 -0.86 -22.55
CA GLY A 157 6.51 -0.19 -21.84
C GLY A 157 6.35 -0.15 -20.31
N TRP A 158 5.36 -0.84 -19.75
CA TRP A 158 5.16 -0.96 -18.32
C TRP A 158 6.26 -1.81 -17.68
N LYS A 159 6.55 -1.54 -16.42
CA LYS A 159 7.67 -2.13 -15.67
C LYS A 159 7.17 -3.06 -14.58
N THR A 160 8.02 -4.03 -14.26
CA THR A 160 7.86 -4.89 -13.10
C THR A 160 7.81 -4.03 -11.83
N PRO A 161 6.72 -4.06 -11.06
CA PRO A 161 6.63 -3.35 -9.79
C PRO A 161 7.56 -3.94 -8.74
N HIS A 162 7.94 -3.11 -7.77
CA HIS A 162 8.57 -3.58 -6.53
C HIS A 162 7.56 -4.41 -5.70
N TRP A 163 8.02 -5.39 -4.93
CA TRP A 163 7.13 -6.29 -4.16
C TRP A 163 6.22 -5.52 -3.19
N GLU A 164 6.71 -4.43 -2.60
CA GLU A 164 5.97 -3.63 -1.61
C GLU A 164 4.72 -2.95 -2.20
N VAL A 165 4.66 -2.80 -3.52
CA VAL A 165 3.49 -2.26 -4.22
C VAL A 165 2.23 -3.09 -3.90
N ALA A 166 2.36 -4.41 -3.71
CA ALA A 166 1.23 -5.24 -3.29
C ALA A 166 0.68 -4.84 -1.92
N CYS A 167 1.57 -4.57 -0.96
CA CYS A 167 1.21 -4.12 0.38
C CYS A 167 0.61 -2.71 0.35
N LEU A 168 1.22 -1.80 -0.43
CA LEU A 168 0.72 -0.44 -0.61
C LEU A 168 -0.68 -0.42 -1.22
N ILE A 169 -0.94 -1.21 -2.27
CA ILE A 169 -2.28 -1.31 -2.87
C ILE A 169 -3.30 -1.81 -1.83
N ARG A 170 -2.95 -2.85 -1.06
CA ARG A 170 -3.83 -3.41 -0.04
C ARG A 170 -4.15 -2.39 1.05
N ASP A 171 -3.16 -1.62 1.47
CA ASP A 171 -3.26 -0.60 2.52
C ASP A 171 -4.03 0.64 2.06
N THR A 172 -3.96 0.93 0.75
CA THR A 172 -4.58 2.10 0.11
C THR A 172 -6.07 1.88 -0.16
N PHE A 173 -6.45 0.72 -0.69
CA PHE A 173 -7.81 0.47 -1.15
C PHE A 173 -8.59 -0.44 -0.22
N THR A 174 -9.81 -0.01 0.10
CA THR A 174 -10.82 -0.85 0.75
C THR A 174 -11.42 -1.86 -0.23
N ASP A 175 -12.05 -2.91 0.30
CA ASP A 175 -12.72 -3.92 -0.52
C ASP A 175 -13.86 -3.32 -1.35
N GLU A 176 -14.57 -2.34 -0.79
CA GLU A 176 -15.64 -1.61 -1.45
C GLU A 176 -15.09 -0.76 -2.61
N GLN A 177 -13.87 -0.23 -2.51
CA GLN A 177 -13.23 0.47 -3.63
C GLN A 177 -12.78 -0.50 -4.72
N LEU A 178 -12.17 -1.64 -4.35
CA LEU A 178 -11.83 -2.69 -5.31
C LEU A 178 -13.08 -3.18 -6.05
N GLU A 179 -14.20 -3.32 -5.34
CA GLU A 179 -15.49 -3.63 -5.95
C GLU A 179 -15.95 -2.57 -6.95
N LYS A 180 -15.87 -1.28 -6.60
CA LYS A 180 -16.21 -0.17 -7.50
C LYS A 180 -15.30 -0.10 -8.72
N MET A 181 -14.05 -0.55 -8.60
CA MET A 181 -13.14 -0.74 -9.74
C MET A 181 -13.52 -1.95 -10.61
N GLY A 182 -14.46 -2.79 -10.18
CA GLY A 182 -14.84 -4.03 -10.86
C GLY A 182 -13.85 -5.18 -10.62
N LEU A 183 -13.06 -5.11 -9.54
CA LEU A 183 -11.97 -6.04 -9.25
C LEU A 183 -12.26 -6.86 -7.99
N TRP A 184 -12.08 -8.16 -8.07
CA TRP A 184 -12.12 -9.10 -6.94
C TRP A 184 -10.74 -9.30 -6.31
N TRP A 185 -9.70 -9.11 -7.11
CA TRP A 185 -8.31 -9.12 -6.68
C TRP A 185 -7.43 -8.26 -7.58
N ILE A 186 -6.27 -7.84 -7.05
CA ILE A 186 -5.20 -7.18 -7.81
C ILE A 186 -3.90 -7.91 -7.54
N VAL A 187 -3.36 -8.57 -8.56
CA VAL A 187 -2.03 -9.22 -8.53
C VAL A 187 -0.96 -8.22 -8.90
N THR A 188 0.01 -8.03 -8.02
CA THR A 188 1.19 -7.22 -8.32
C THR A 188 2.20 -8.07 -9.08
N MET A 189 2.49 -7.71 -10.32
CA MET A 189 3.36 -8.48 -11.21
C MET A 189 4.85 -8.29 -10.91
N HIS A 190 5.24 -8.26 -9.63
CA HIS A 190 6.62 -8.07 -9.18
C HIS A 190 7.53 -9.21 -9.66
N GLY A 191 8.85 -9.05 -9.48
CA GLY A 191 9.81 -10.11 -9.77
C GLY A 191 9.45 -11.38 -8.98
N PRO A 192 9.55 -12.58 -9.56
CA PRO A 192 9.15 -13.80 -8.87
C PRO A 192 9.96 -13.98 -7.57
N ILE A 193 9.25 -14.13 -6.45
CA ILE A 193 9.85 -14.51 -5.17
C ILE A 193 9.49 -15.96 -4.94
N THR A 194 10.50 -16.83 -4.92
CA THR A 194 10.28 -18.27 -4.77
C THR A 194 9.95 -18.61 -3.32
N ASP A 195 8.92 -19.42 -3.10
CA ASP A 195 8.64 -20.00 -1.79
C ASP A 195 9.69 -21.07 -1.40
N SER A 196 9.44 -21.77 -0.30
CA SER A 196 10.29 -22.87 0.16
C SER A 196 10.34 -24.07 -0.80
N GLY A 197 9.33 -24.24 -1.67
CA GLY A 197 9.28 -25.27 -2.71
C GLY A 197 9.98 -24.84 -4.02
N GLY A 198 10.44 -23.60 -4.10
CA GLY A 198 11.04 -23.02 -5.31
C GLY A 198 10.01 -22.44 -6.28
N ASP A 199 8.73 -22.40 -5.90
CA ASP A 199 7.68 -21.93 -6.78
C ASP A 199 7.59 -20.41 -6.75
N PRO A 200 7.59 -19.74 -7.92
CA PRO A 200 7.50 -18.29 -7.98
C PRO A 200 6.11 -17.89 -7.52
N ASN A 201 6.04 -17.02 -6.51
CA ASN A 201 4.76 -16.52 -6.02
C ASN A 201 4.63 -15.01 -6.23
N LEU A 202 3.41 -14.57 -6.48
CA LEU A 202 3.04 -13.17 -6.64
C LEU A 202 2.05 -12.75 -5.57
N LEU A 203 2.34 -11.63 -4.91
CA LEU A 203 1.47 -11.03 -3.91
C LEU A 203 0.28 -10.35 -4.57
N HIS A 204 -0.89 -10.52 -3.95
CA HIS A 204 -2.10 -9.89 -4.44
C HIS A 204 -3.07 -9.49 -3.32
N SER A 205 -3.82 -8.44 -3.58
CA SER A 205 -4.93 -7.97 -2.72
C SER A 205 -6.20 -8.71 -3.09
N PHE A 206 -6.95 -9.26 -2.12
CA PHE A 206 -8.17 -10.04 -2.36
C PHE A 206 -9.31 -9.64 -1.41
N ARG A 207 -10.55 -9.57 -1.93
CA ARG A 207 -11.74 -9.08 -1.19
C ARG A 207 -12.80 -10.14 -0.82
N GLY A 208 -12.45 -11.43 -0.76
CA GLY A 208 -13.46 -12.50 -0.63
C GLY A 208 -14.14 -12.64 0.74
N GLY A 209 -15.13 -13.54 0.82
CA GLY A 209 -16.05 -13.68 1.97
C GLY A 209 -15.42 -14.02 3.33
N GLY A 210 -14.13 -14.34 3.37
CA GLY A 210 -13.35 -14.49 4.60
C GLY A 210 -12.64 -13.22 5.09
N GLY A 211 -12.82 -12.07 4.43
CA GLY A 211 -12.26 -10.77 4.85
C GLY A 211 -11.29 -10.12 3.84
N ARG A 212 -10.53 -9.12 4.31
CA ARG A 212 -9.59 -8.31 3.54
C ARG A 212 -8.21 -8.99 3.52
N TRP A 213 -7.83 -9.67 2.44
CA TRP A 213 -6.61 -10.48 2.41
C TRP A 213 -5.47 -9.85 1.59
N LEU A 214 -4.25 -10.05 2.08
CA LEU A 214 -3.03 -10.11 1.27
C LEU A 214 -2.64 -11.59 1.15
N VAL A 215 -2.55 -12.05 -0.10
CA VAL A 215 -2.38 -13.46 -0.47
C VAL A 215 -1.24 -13.59 -1.46
N ALA A 216 -0.73 -14.81 -1.62
CA ALA A 216 0.24 -15.14 -2.64
C ALA A 216 -0.30 -16.30 -3.47
N ASP A 217 -0.22 -16.17 -4.79
CA ASP A 217 -0.55 -17.22 -5.75
C ASP A 217 0.67 -17.53 -6.61
N CYS A 218 0.68 -18.74 -7.16
CA CYS A 218 1.72 -19.19 -8.07
C CYS A 218 1.77 -18.27 -9.32
N GLY A 219 2.98 -17.86 -9.68
CA GLY A 219 3.29 -16.97 -10.78
C GLY A 219 4.10 -17.67 -11.86
N ARG A 220 3.92 -18.99 -12.05
CA ARG A 220 4.60 -19.70 -13.13
C ARG A 220 4.14 -19.14 -14.48
N PRO A 221 5.00 -19.21 -15.52
CA PRO A 221 4.70 -18.61 -16.82
C PRO A 221 3.37 -19.03 -17.45
N ASP A 222 2.97 -20.29 -17.22
CA ASP A 222 1.79 -20.91 -17.81
C ASP A 222 0.57 -20.95 -16.88
N ASP A 223 0.67 -20.37 -15.68
CA ASP A 223 -0.46 -20.32 -14.74
C ASP A 223 -1.59 -19.44 -15.30
N GLU A 224 -2.80 -19.99 -15.29
CA GLU A 224 -4.02 -19.33 -15.74
C GLU A 224 -4.65 -18.48 -14.64
N TRP A 225 -5.23 -17.35 -15.04
CA TRP A 225 -5.87 -16.42 -14.13
C TRP A 225 -7.36 -16.22 -14.44
N GLY A 226 -8.14 -15.93 -13.39
CA GLY A 226 -9.55 -15.52 -13.52
C GLY A 226 -9.73 -14.14 -14.18
N ASP A 227 -10.92 -13.85 -14.68
CA ASP A 227 -11.25 -12.57 -15.32
C ASP A 227 -11.65 -11.47 -14.33
N ARG A 228 -12.07 -11.86 -13.12
CA ARG A 228 -12.61 -10.96 -12.10
C ARG A 228 -11.56 -10.09 -11.41
N GLY A 229 -10.28 -10.23 -11.75
CA GLY A 229 -9.20 -9.49 -11.12
C GLY A 229 -8.52 -8.48 -12.02
N GLY A 230 -7.34 -8.03 -11.60
CA GLY A 230 -6.47 -7.14 -12.37
C GLY A 230 -5.00 -7.38 -12.09
N PHE A 231 -4.16 -6.97 -13.04
CA PHE A 231 -2.71 -7.16 -13.00
C PHE A 231 -2.01 -5.80 -12.94
N ALA A 232 -1.31 -5.54 -11.83
CA ALA A 232 -0.67 -4.26 -11.55
C ALA A 232 0.78 -4.22 -12.06
N PHE A 233 1.12 -3.12 -12.71
CA PHE A 233 2.45 -2.78 -13.21
C PHE A 233 2.80 -1.32 -12.89
N VAL A 234 4.08 -0.96 -13.00
CA VAL A 234 4.53 0.44 -12.87
C VAL A 234 4.62 1.09 -14.25
N VAL A 235 4.07 2.30 -14.39
CA VAL A 235 4.25 3.13 -15.58
C VAL A 235 5.53 3.95 -15.42
N PRO A 236 6.45 3.94 -16.41
CA PRO A 236 7.62 4.82 -16.38
C PRO A 236 7.18 6.28 -16.33
N GLN A 237 7.75 7.04 -15.39
CA GLN A 237 7.69 8.50 -15.44
C GLN A 237 8.58 8.96 -16.59
N VAL A 238 7.99 9.62 -17.59
CA VAL A 238 8.79 10.36 -18.58
C VAL A 238 9.25 11.62 -17.87
N SER A 239 10.56 11.75 -17.59
CA SER A 239 11.09 13.02 -17.12
C SER A 239 10.68 14.12 -18.11
N PRO A 240 10.21 15.29 -17.65
CA PRO A 240 10.03 16.44 -18.53
C PRO A 240 11.35 16.66 -19.27
N GLN A 241 11.29 16.69 -20.61
CA GLN A 241 12.44 17.15 -21.40
C GLN A 241 12.64 18.62 -21.02
N ASN A 242 13.73 18.90 -20.31
CA ASN A 242 14.22 20.27 -20.11
C ASN A 242 14.62 20.90 -21.43
#